data_AF-H5TJ18-F1
#
_entry.id   AF-H5TJ18-F1
#
_cell.length_a   1.000
_cell.length_b   1.000
_cell.length_c   1.000
_cell.angle_alpha   90.00
_cell.angle_beta   90.00
_cell.angle_gamma   90.00
#
_symmetry.space_group_name_H-M   'P 1'
#
loop_
_entity.id
_entity.type
_entity.pdbx_description
1 polymer ?
#
loop_
_entity_poly.entity_id
_entity_poly.type
_entity_poly.pdbx_seq_one_letter_code
_entity_poly.pdbx_strand_id
1 'polypeptide(L)'
;MNPCEACTRPSSRTRQDTSPSTTARRSTGRPPATRTESLLCSCTAGRAVAPRRTNAASSTRRATGSCCSINAAAESRARTSPTAPTSVNTTPKLISDMEALREHLGIDRWQVFGGSWGSTLGLAYAQTHPGRVTELVLRGIFLLRRSEIDWYYNGGAAHIYPDVWESYLAPIPENERDGDLVAAYHRLLTSDDTDVAVAAARAWTGWEQATSYLIPKPDEAAATKEDAGERFDLAFASIENHYFMHHGFLDDGQLLRDIDRIADIPAVIVQGRYDVVCPMRSAWDLHRAWPAATLHVVADAGHASFEPGIAHHLVEATDGFADR
;
A
#
# COMPACT_ATOMS: atom_id res chain seq x y z
N MET A 1 -46.52 -36.93 -19.48
CA MET A 1 -48.00 -36.90 -19.44
C MET A 1 -48.40 -36.21 -18.14
N ASN A 2 -49.47 -35.40 -18.13
CA ASN A 2 -50.02 -34.76 -16.92
C ASN A 2 -51.19 -35.61 -16.36
N PRO A 3 -51.68 -35.41 -15.12
CA PRO A 3 -52.48 -34.24 -14.70
C PRO A 3 -51.94 -33.58 -13.37
N CYS A 4 -52.29 -32.36 -12.95
CA CYS A 4 -53.61 -31.74 -12.64
C CYS A 4 -54.39 -32.49 -11.53
N GLU A 5 -55.12 -31.87 -10.58
CA GLU A 5 -55.36 -30.45 -10.18
C GLU A 5 -55.81 -30.44 -8.68
N ALA A 6 -56.28 -29.39 -7.97
CA ALA A 6 -56.91 -28.10 -8.31
C ALA A 6 -56.65 -27.00 -7.23
N CYS A 7 -57.45 -25.92 -7.22
CA CYS A 7 -57.35 -24.72 -6.37
C CYS A 7 -58.25 -24.75 -5.10
N THR A 8 -58.03 -23.82 -4.15
CA THR A 8 -59.04 -22.76 -3.79
C THR A 8 -58.55 -21.64 -2.84
N ARG A 9 -59.12 -20.45 -3.06
CA ARG A 9 -59.27 -19.23 -2.23
C ARG A 9 -60.78 -18.82 -2.37
N PRO A 10 -61.36 -17.68 -1.87
CA PRO A 10 -60.77 -16.46 -1.28
C PRO A 10 -61.54 -15.72 -0.13
N SER A 11 -61.01 -14.55 0.27
CA SER A 11 -61.74 -13.32 0.69
C SER A 11 -62.21 -13.19 2.17
N SER A 12 -62.52 -12.00 2.73
CA SER A 12 -62.64 -10.65 2.15
C SER A 12 -62.53 -9.47 3.17
N ARG A 13 -61.92 -8.33 2.75
CA ARG A 13 -62.38 -6.89 2.92
C ARG A 13 -62.56 -6.28 4.35
N THR A 14 -62.58 -4.96 4.64
CA THR A 14 -62.41 -3.67 3.88
C THR A 14 -62.27 -2.42 4.80
N ARG A 15 -61.51 -1.37 4.36
CA ARG A 15 -61.77 0.12 4.49
C ARG A 15 -61.84 0.77 5.91
N GLN A 16 -61.65 2.08 6.16
CA GLN A 16 -61.15 3.24 5.38
C GLN A 16 -60.66 4.43 6.25
N ASP A 17 -59.88 5.33 5.65
CA ASP A 17 -59.66 6.79 5.83
C ASP A 17 -60.20 7.56 7.08
N THR A 18 -59.38 8.48 7.62
CA THR A 18 -59.61 9.96 7.54
C THR A 18 -58.52 10.82 8.23
N SER A 19 -58.41 12.08 7.78
CA SER A 19 -57.64 13.23 8.31
C SER A 19 -58.49 14.51 8.06
N PRO A 20 -58.13 15.76 8.48
CA PRO A 20 -57.00 16.24 9.30
C PRO A 20 -57.42 17.24 10.43
N SER A 21 -56.47 17.84 11.17
CA SER A 21 -56.25 19.32 11.23
C SER A 21 -55.49 19.85 12.47
N THR A 22 -54.87 21.00 12.24
CA THR A 22 -53.98 21.86 13.05
C THR A 22 -54.31 22.18 14.52
N THR A 23 -53.24 22.37 15.31
CA THR A 23 -53.11 23.55 16.19
C THR A 23 -51.63 23.94 16.34
N ALA A 24 -51.33 25.21 16.63
CA ALA A 24 -49.96 25.76 16.55
C ALA A 24 -49.45 26.34 17.87
N ARG A 25 -48.12 26.28 18.08
CA ARG A 25 -47.39 27.12 19.05
C ARG A 25 -46.04 27.52 18.48
N ARG A 26 -45.70 28.82 18.59
CA ARG A 26 -44.34 29.33 18.30
C ARG A 26 -43.44 29.18 19.52
N SER A 27 -42.17 28.89 19.29
CA SER A 27 -41.08 29.32 20.16
C SER A 27 -39.87 29.68 19.29
N THR A 28 -39.12 30.72 19.70
CA THR A 28 -37.99 31.26 18.94
C THR A 28 -36.68 30.65 19.40
N GLY A 29 -35.91 30.05 18.49
CA GLY A 29 -34.65 29.37 18.81
C GLY A 29 -33.59 29.53 17.70
N ARG A 30 -32.45 30.09 18.10
CA ARG A 30 -31.18 30.30 17.37
C ARG A 30 -30.80 29.16 16.39
N PRO A 31 -30.23 29.45 15.19
CA PRO A 31 -29.67 28.41 14.33
C PRO A 31 -28.48 27.70 15.02
N PRO A 32 -28.23 26.41 14.70
CA PRO A 32 -27.10 25.67 15.27
C PRO A 32 -25.77 26.24 14.74
N ALA A 33 -24.79 26.39 15.64
CA ALA A 33 -23.45 26.80 15.27
C ALA A 33 -22.73 25.67 14.52
N THR A 34 -21.99 26.03 13.46
CA THR A 34 -21.03 25.13 12.81
C THR A 34 -19.98 24.71 13.82
N ARG A 35 -19.86 23.41 14.11
CA ARG A 35 -18.72 22.87 14.85
C ARG A 35 -17.48 22.91 13.96
N THR A 36 -16.68 23.96 14.12
CA THR A 36 -15.26 23.92 13.74
C THR A 36 -14.55 23.03 14.73
N GLU A 37 -14.46 21.72 14.45
CA GLU A 37 -13.66 20.80 15.26
C GLU A 37 -12.18 21.01 14.93
N SER A 38 -11.57 21.95 15.66
CA SER A 38 -10.15 22.26 15.57
C SER A 38 -9.32 21.01 15.87
N LEU A 39 -8.49 20.59 14.91
CA LEU A 39 -7.50 19.54 15.09
C LEU A 39 -6.46 19.96 16.14
N LEU A 40 -6.68 19.53 17.38
CA LEU A 40 -5.73 19.67 18.48
C LEU A 40 -4.53 18.76 18.23
N CYS A 41 -3.44 19.32 17.72
CA CYS A 41 -2.16 18.63 17.58
C CYS A 41 -1.61 18.24 18.96
N SER A 42 -1.75 16.97 19.33
CA SER A 42 -1.33 16.44 20.63
C SER A 42 0.16 16.06 20.63
N CYS A 43 1.03 16.99 21.05
CA CYS A 43 2.45 16.71 21.25
C CYS A 43 2.69 15.81 22.49
N THR A 44 2.66 14.49 22.32
CA THR A 44 3.10 13.52 23.33
C THR A 44 4.62 13.34 23.30
N ALA A 45 5.34 14.19 24.04
CA ALA A 45 6.80 14.11 24.17
C ALA A 45 7.23 12.88 25.00
N GLY A 46 7.60 11.80 24.33
CA GLY A 46 8.19 10.61 24.95
C GLY A 46 9.53 10.92 25.61
N ARG A 47 9.59 10.84 26.95
CA ARG A 47 10.83 11.06 27.71
C ARG A 47 11.73 9.82 27.69
N ALA A 48 12.67 9.77 26.75
CA ALA A 48 13.87 8.96 26.92
C ALA A 48 14.72 9.52 28.09
N VAL A 49 15.14 8.67 29.02
CA VAL A 49 15.96 9.06 30.18
C VAL A 49 17.44 8.82 29.88
N ALA A 50 18.16 9.87 29.50
CA ALA A 50 19.62 9.84 29.34
C ALA A 50 20.35 10.14 30.67
N PRO A 51 21.53 9.54 30.92
CA PRO A 51 22.35 9.83 32.11
C PRO A 51 22.95 11.24 32.09
N ARG A 52 23.39 11.72 33.27
CA ARG A 52 23.84 13.12 33.49
C ARG A 52 25.32 13.36 33.18
N ARG A 53 25.61 14.65 32.90
CA ARG A 53 26.92 15.36 32.82
C ARG A 53 27.55 15.35 31.41
N THR A 54 28.13 16.44 30.89
CA THR A 54 28.42 17.77 31.48
C THR A 54 28.33 18.91 30.44
N ASN A 55 28.27 20.16 30.90
CA ASN A 55 28.11 21.35 30.05
C ASN A 55 29.27 21.59 29.08
N ALA A 56 28.92 21.93 27.83
CA ALA A 56 29.54 23.00 27.06
C ALA A 56 28.44 23.71 26.25
N ALA A 57 28.53 25.02 26.05
CA ALA A 57 27.47 25.80 25.38
C ALA A 57 27.94 26.33 24.03
N SER A 58 27.18 26.03 22.98
CA SER A 58 27.25 26.72 21.69
C SER A 58 25.82 26.94 21.17
N SER A 59 25.57 28.11 20.58
CA SER A 59 24.25 28.51 20.10
C SER A 59 24.13 28.31 18.59
N THR A 60 23.41 27.27 18.16
CA THR A 60 22.95 27.12 16.76
C THR A 60 21.46 27.43 16.65
N ARG A 61 21.09 28.07 15.54
CA ARG A 61 19.72 28.53 15.29
C ARG A 61 18.84 27.35 14.88
N ARG A 62 17.58 27.31 15.33
CA ARG A 62 16.58 26.42 14.75
C ARG A 62 16.28 26.88 13.32
N ALA A 63 16.72 26.11 12.32
CA ALA A 63 16.11 26.16 11.00
C ALA A 63 14.73 25.49 11.08
N THR A 64 13.69 26.14 10.57
CA THR A 64 12.34 25.57 10.50
C THR A 64 12.10 24.95 9.12
N GLY A 65 12.92 23.93 8.78
CA GLY A 65 12.69 23.07 7.63
C GLY A 65 11.59 22.06 7.96
N SER A 66 10.42 22.20 7.35
CA SER A 66 9.32 21.25 7.53
C SER A 66 9.46 20.08 6.54
N CYS A 67 10.39 19.17 6.80
CA CYS A 67 10.53 17.96 5.99
C CYS A 67 9.22 17.15 6.07
N CYS A 68 8.54 16.98 4.93
CA CYS A 68 7.22 16.35 4.84
C CYS A 68 7.32 15.06 4.02
N SER A 69 8.06 14.08 4.55
CA SER A 69 8.24 12.77 3.92
C SER A 69 6.92 12.00 3.88
N ILE A 70 6.36 11.82 2.68
CA ILE A 70 5.17 10.97 2.51
C ILE A 70 5.62 9.51 2.47
N ASN A 71 5.43 8.81 3.58
CA ASN A 71 5.51 7.36 3.63
C ASN A 71 4.28 6.75 2.92
N ALA A 72 4.43 6.40 1.65
CA ALA A 72 3.42 5.62 0.93
C ALA A 72 3.29 4.17 1.44
N ALA A 73 4.24 3.69 2.25
CA ALA A 73 4.41 2.28 2.62
C ALA A 73 4.56 2.05 4.15
N ALA A 74 3.60 2.53 4.95
CA ALA A 74 3.28 2.02 6.29
C ALA A 74 1.93 2.57 6.79
N GLU A 75 1.11 1.73 7.45
CA GLU A 75 -0.08 2.11 8.23
C GLU A 75 -1.17 2.98 7.58
N SER A 76 -1.14 3.20 6.25
CA SER A 76 -2.21 3.83 5.49
C SER A 76 -3.45 2.92 5.38
N ARG A 77 -4.11 2.66 6.53
CA ARG A 77 -5.38 1.92 6.62
C ARG A 77 -6.34 2.44 5.55
N ALA A 78 -6.59 1.59 4.55
CA ALA A 78 -7.44 1.90 3.42
C ALA A 78 -8.83 2.36 3.91
N ARG A 79 -9.07 3.67 3.81
CA ARG A 79 -10.37 4.32 4.05
C ARG A 79 -11.26 4.34 2.80
N THR A 80 -10.75 3.80 1.69
CA THR A 80 -11.59 3.27 0.63
C THR A 80 -12.55 2.22 1.20
N SER A 81 -13.77 2.19 0.69
CA SER A 81 -14.67 1.06 0.95
C SER A 81 -14.07 -0.20 0.32
N PRO A 82 -14.19 -1.39 0.93
CA PRO A 82 -13.90 -2.65 0.22
C PRO A 82 -14.82 -2.86 -1.01
N THR A 83 -15.89 -2.06 -1.14
CA THR A 83 -16.78 -2.02 -2.31
C THR A 83 -16.44 -0.92 -3.33
N ALA A 84 -15.31 -0.22 -3.18
CA ALA A 84 -14.88 0.80 -4.15
C ALA A 84 -14.43 0.12 -5.47
N PRO A 85 -14.96 0.52 -6.65
CA PRO A 85 -14.58 -0.13 -7.91
C PRO A 85 -13.08 -0.01 -8.20
N THR A 86 -12.41 -1.13 -8.45
CA THR A 86 -10.97 -1.17 -8.76
C THR A 86 -10.62 -0.33 -10.00
N SER A 87 -11.56 -0.14 -10.94
CA SER A 87 -11.41 0.73 -12.11
C SER A 87 -11.07 2.21 -11.81
N VAL A 88 -11.30 2.70 -10.58
CA VAL A 88 -10.82 4.04 -10.14
C VAL A 88 -9.48 4.02 -9.39
N ASN A 89 -8.87 2.86 -9.17
CA ASN A 89 -7.58 2.70 -8.48
C ASN A 89 -6.50 2.27 -9.48
N THR A 90 -5.83 3.25 -10.11
CA THR A 90 -4.82 3.00 -11.16
C THR A 90 -3.66 3.99 -11.05
N THR A 91 -2.44 3.64 -11.45
CA THR A 91 -1.21 4.45 -11.21
C THR A 91 -1.32 5.93 -11.61
N PRO A 92 -1.88 6.31 -12.78
CA PRO A 92 -2.05 7.72 -13.13
C PRO A 92 -3.00 8.49 -12.19
N LYS A 93 -3.94 7.80 -11.53
CA LYS A 93 -4.86 8.38 -10.55
C LYS A 93 -4.18 8.56 -9.20
N LEU A 94 -3.38 7.60 -8.74
CA LEU A 94 -2.54 7.78 -7.54
C LEU A 94 -1.53 8.93 -7.71
N ILE A 95 -0.94 9.07 -8.90
CA ILE A 95 -0.08 10.23 -9.25
C ILE A 95 -0.87 11.55 -9.19
N SER A 96 -2.13 11.54 -9.64
CA SER A 96 -3.02 12.71 -9.56
C SER A 96 -3.40 13.05 -8.12
N ASP A 97 -3.65 12.04 -7.28
CA ASP A 97 -3.93 12.20 -5.85
C ASP A 97 -2.71 12.75 -5.09
N MET A 98 -1.48 12.36 -5.49
CA MET A 98 -0.24 12.92 -4.95
C MET A 98 -0.11 14.42 -5.27
N GLU A 99 -0.34 14.86 -6.52
CA GLU A 99 -0.35 16.29 -6.83
C GLU A 99 -1.48 17.04 -6.11
N ALA A 100 -2.69 16.47 -6.04
CA ALA A 100 -3.81 17.09 -5.33
C ALA A 100 -3.51 17.27 -3.83
N LEU A 101 -2.84 16.31 -3.19
CA LEU A 101 -2.37 16.43 -1.82
C LEU A 101 -1.24 17.47 -1.68
N ARG A 102 -0.29 17.50 -2.62
CA ARG A 102 0.81 18.49 -2.66
C ARG A 102 0.26 19.91 -2.69
N GLU A 103 -0.71 20.17 -3.56
CA GLU A 103 -1.32 21.48 -3.74
C GLU A 103 -2.25 21.87 -2.58
N HIS A 104 -3.02 20.92 -2.04
CA HIS A 104 -3.84 21.14 -0.85
C HIS A 104 -3.01 21.55 0.38
N LEU A 105 -1.81 20.99 0.53
CA LEU A 105 -0.87 21.31 1.60
C LEU A 105 0.00 22.56 1.31
N GLY A 106 -0.09 23.15 0.11
CA GLY A 106 0.70 24.33 -0.29
C GLY A 106 2.19 24.06 -0.48
N ILE A 107 2.57 22.81 -0.79
CA ILE A 107 3.97 22.38 -0.97
C ILE A 107 4.38 22.60 -2.43
N ASP A 108 5.51 23.27 -2.68
CA ASP A 108 6.00 23.48 -4.06
C ASP A 108 6.78 22.28 -4.60
N ARG A 109 7.70 21.74 -3.78
CA ARG A 109 8.50 20.53 -4.05
C ARG A 109 8.69 19.72 -2.75
N TRP A 110 8.91 18.42 -2.87
CA TRP A 110 9.07 17.51 -1.72
C TRP A 110 9.99 16.30 -1.98
N GLN A 111 10.48 15.70 -0.89
CA GLN A 111 11.13 14.39 -0.90
C GLN A 111 10.09 13.29 -1.12
N VAL A 112 10.40 12.31 -1.97
CA VAL A 112 9.56 11.13 -2.19
C VAL A 112 10.20 9.92 -1.52
N PHE A 113 9.54 9.36 -0.50
CA PHE A 113 9.98 8.17 0.24
C PHE A 113 9.11 6.97 -0.14
N GLY A 114 9.70 5.91 -0.70
CA GLY A 114 8.94 4.82 -1.31
C GLY A 114 9.61 3.44 -1.22
N GLY A 115 8.98 2.51 -0.51
CA GLY A 115 9.43 1.11 -0.42
C GLY A 115 8.50 0.13 -1.13
N SER A 116 9.02 -0.95 -1.73
CA SER A 116 8.24 -1.95 -2.49
C SER A 116 7.46 -1.29 -3.64
N TRP A 117 6.16 -1.55 -3.79
CA TRP A 117 5.22 -0.79 -4.64
C TRP A 117 5.33 0.73 -4.47
N GLY A 118 5.66 1.22 -3.26
CA GLY A 118 5.94 2.65 -3.03
C GLY A 118 7.15 3.17 -3.81
N SER A 119 8.13 2.32 -4.15
CA SER A 119 9.23 2.67 -5.04
C SER A 119 8.76 2.75 -6.50
N THR A 120 7.88 1.84 -6.94
CA THR A 120 7.22 1.86 -8.25
C THR A 120 6.45 3.17 -8.45
N LEU A 121 5.59 3.53 -7.49
CA LEU A 121 4.81 4.76 -7.51
C LEU A 121 5.69 6.01 -7.39
N GLY A 122 6.74 5.96 -6.55
CA GLY A 122 7.68 7.07 -6.38
C GLY A 122 8.46 7.39 -7.67
N LEU A 123 8.94 6.36 -8.37
CA LEU A 123 9.57 6.50 -9.69
C LEU A 123 8.58 7.05 -10.73
N ALA A 124 7.38 6.48 -10.82
CA ALA A 124 6.36 6.89 -11.78
C ALA A 124 5.87 8.35 -11.57
N TYR A 125 5.72 8.76 -10.30
CA TYR A 125 5.42 10.14 -9.93
C TYR A 125 6.57 11.08 -10.29
N ALA A 126 7.82 10.73 -9.93
CA ALA A 126 8.99 11.55 -10.22
C ALA A 126 9.25 11.71 -11.73
N GLN A 127 9.06 10.65 -12.52
CA GLN A 127 9.19 10.72 -13.98
C GLN A 127 8.10 11.60 -14.62
N THR A 128 6.89 11.60 -14.06
CA THR A 128 5.77 12.46 -14.52
C THR A 128 5.95 13.92 -14.08
N HIS A 129 6.42 14.15 -12.85
CA HIS A 129 6.53 15.46 -12.22
C HIS A 129 7.95 15.75 -11.68
N PRO A 130 9.02 15.71 -12.51
CA PRO A 130 10.40 15.82 -12.03
C PRO A 130 10.68 17.16 -11.31
N GLY A 131 10.05 18.24 -11.78
CA GLY A 131 10.12 19.56 -11.12
C GLY A 131 9.47 19.62 -9.73
N ARG A 132 8.73 18.60 -9.28
CA ARG A 132 8.08 18.53 -7.96
C ARG A 132 8.85 17.71 -6.94
N VAL A 133 9.84 16.91 -7.35
CA VAL A 133 10.65 16.11 -6.44
C VAL A 133 11.95 16.85 -6.11
N THR A 134 12.35 16.89 -4.84
CA THR A 134 13.68 17.36 -4.41
C THR A 134 14.70 16.23 -4.46
N GLU A 135 14.38 15.10 -3.82
CA GLU A 135 15.16 13.87 -3.78
C GLU A 135 14.27 12.63 -3.55
N LEU A 136 14.80 11.44 -3.82
CA LEU A 136 14.11 10.16 -3.59
C LEU A 136 14.84 9.28 -2.55
N VAL A 137 14.08 8.65 -1.66
CA VAL A 137 14.58 7.58 -0.77
C VAL A 137 13.77 6.32 -1.07
N LEU A 138 14.44 5.33 -1.68
CA LEU A 138 13.79 4.14 -2.25
C LEU A 138 14.25 2.85 -1.55
N ARG A 139 13.35 1.88 -1.36
CA ARG A 139 13.64 0.59 -0.70
C ARG A 139 13.00 -0.59 -1.42
N GLY A 140 13.70 -1.72 -1.55
CA GLY A 140 13.08 -2.95 -2.09
C GLY A 140 12.56 -2.71 -3.51
N ILE A 141 13.47 -2.38 -4.43
CA ILE A 141 13.15 -1.78 -5.72
C ILE A 141 12.29 -2.72 -6.57
N PHE A 142 11.08 -2.26 -6.88
CA PHE A 142 10.12 -2.97 -7.69
C PHE A 142 9.84 -2.19 -8.97
N LEU A 143 10.30 -2.70 -10.11
CA LEU A 143 10.15 -2.05 -11.41
C LEU A 143 8.95 -2.60 -12.20
N LEU A 144 8.22 -3.54 -11.60
CA LEU A 144 6.97 -4.14 -12.07
C LEU A 144 7.04 -4.74 -13.49
N ARG A 145 8.22 -5.19 -13.88
CA ARG A 145 8.40 -5.99 -15.09
C ARG A 145 7.69 -7.32 -14.92
N ARG A 146 7.21 -7.91 -16.02
CA ARG A 146 6.57 -9.23 -16.00
C ARG A 146 7.47 -10.29 -15.36
N SER A 147 8.79 -10.21 -15.54
CA SER A 147 9.77 -11.10 -14.90
C SER A 147 9.85 -10.99 -13.37
N GLU A 148 9.48 -9.86 -12.77
CA GLU A 148 9.42 -9.69 -11.31
C GLU A 148 8.14 -10.34 -10.75
N ILE A 149 7.02 -10.15 -11.46
CA ILE A 149 5.74 -10.80 -11.16
C ILE A 149 5.86 -12.33 -11.29
N ASP A 150 6.44 -12.82 -12.39
CA ASP A 150 6.63 -14.26 -12.62
C ASP A 150 7.56 -14.91 -11.60
N TRP A 151 8.61 -14.19 -11.19
CA TRP A 151 9.50 -14.65 -10.12
C TRP A 151 8.72 -14.90 -8.82
N TYR A 152 7.90 -13.94 -8.39
CA TYR A 152 7.33 -13.99 -7.03
C TYR A 152 5.97 -14.71 -6.95
N TYR A 153 5.13 -14.60 -7.99
CA TYR A 153 3.77 -15.16 -8.00
C TYR A 153 3.55 -16.33 -8.97
N ASN A 154 4.48 -16.63 -9.87
CA ASN A 154 4.44 -17.82 -10.76
C ASN A 154 5.61 -18.80 -10.52
N GLY A 155 6.05 -18.92 -9.26
CA GLY A 155 6.84 -20.07 -8.80
C GLY A 155 8.37 -19.91 -8.73
N GLY A 156 8.95 -18.77 -9.11
CA GLY A 156 10.40 -18.57 -8.98
C GLY A 156 10.90 -18.60 -7.53
N ALA A 157 10.24 -17.84 -6.64
CA ALA A 157 10.52 -17.81 -5.20
C ALA A 157 10.08 -19.09 -4.46
N ALA A 158 9.20 -19.91 -5.06
CA ALA A 158 8.80 -21.21 -4.51
C ALA A 158 9.97 -22.21 -4.39
N HIS A 159 11.04 -22.02 -5.17
CA HIS A 159 12.29 -22.78 -5.02
C HIS A 159 13.05 -22.47 -3.71
N ILE A 160 12.65 -21.43 -2.98
CA ILE A 160 13.23 -21.04 -1.67
C ILE A 160 12.29 -21.43 -0.52
N TYR A 161 10.97 -21.27 -0.70
CA TYR A 161 9.93 -21.55 0.31
C TYR A 161 8.86 -22.54 -0.19
N PRO A 162 9.21 -23.79 -0.54
CA PRO A 162 8.26 -24.75 -1.10
C PRO A 162 7.14 -25.13 -0.11
N ASP A 163 7.46 -25.13 1.18
CA ASP A 163 6.56 -25.40 2.30
C ASP A 163 5.50 -24.29 2.50
N VAL A 164 5.90 -23.02 2.39
CA VAL A 164 4.96 -21.89 2.39
C VAL A 164 4.15 -21.86 1.09
N TRP A 165 4.78 -22.20 -0.05
CA TRP A 165 4.15 -22.19 -1.37
C TRP A 165 2.98 -23.19 -1.51
N GLU A 166 3.02 -24.34 -0.82
CA GLU A 166 1.87 -25.25 -0.74
C GLU A 166 0.60 -24.54 -0.23
N SER A 167 0.75 -23.61 0.73
CA SER A 167 -0.38 -22.80 1.24
C SER A 167 -0.86 -21.74 0.24
N TYR A 168 0.06 -21.14 -0.54
CA TYR A 168 -0.30 -20.22 -1.63
C TYR A 168 -1.01 -20.94 -2.79
N LEU A 169 -0.68 -22.20 -3.07
CA LEU A 169 -1.37 -23.00 -4.09
C LEU A 169 -2.72 -23.57 -3.63
N ALA A 170 -2.98 -23.66 -2.32
CA ALA A 170 -4.14 -24.36 -1.78
C ALA A 170 -5.51 -23.90 -2.31
N PRO A 171 -5.81 -22.59 -2.48
CA PRO A 171 -7.09 -22.13 -3.04
C PRO A 171 -7.24 -22.35 -4.55
N ILE A 172 -6.14 -22.59 -5.26
CA ILE A 172 -6.12 -22.74 -6.72
C ILE A 172 -6.50 -24.18 -7.10
N PRO A 173 -7.45 -24.42 -8.03
CA PRO A 173 -7.74 -25.75 -8.56
C PRO A 173 -6.48 -26.41 -9.15
N GLU A 174 -6.30 -27.71 -8.90
CA GLU A 174 -5.06 -28.42 -9.27
C GLU A 174 -4.71 -28.28 -10.76
N ASN A 175 -5.72 -28.28 -11.65
CA ASN A 175 -5.57 -28.12 -13.09
C ASN A 175 -5.26 -26.68 -13.56
N GLU A 176 -5.11 -25.73 -12.65
CA GLU A 176 -4.70 -24.33 -12.93
C GLU A 176 -3.33 -23.98 -12.31
N ARG A 177 -2.73 -24.87 -11.49
CA ARG A 177 -1.49 -24.60 -10.73
C ARG A 177 -0.21 -24.52 -11.57
N ASP A 178 -0.25 -24.99 -12.82
CA ASP A 178 0.84 -24.84 -13.80
C ASP A 178 0.63 -23.61 -14.74
N GLY A 179 -0.39 -22.78 -14.47
CA GLY A 179 -0.79 -21.64 -15.29
C GLY A 179 -0.28 -20.28 -14.79
N ASP A 180 -0.92 -19.20 -15.25
CA ASP A 180 -0.74 -17.86 -14.67
C ASP A 180 -1.54 -17.76 -13.37
N LEU A 181 -0.84 -17.85 -12.24
CA LEU A 181 -1.43 -17.87 -10.91
C LEU A 181 -1.97 -16.51 -10.50
N VAL A 182 -1.45 -15.40 -11.06
CA VAL A 182 -2.01 -14.05 -10.85
C VAL A 182 -3.39 -13.97 -11.49
N ALA A 183 -3.57 -14.54 -12.68
CA ALA A 183 -4.87 -14.62 -13.36
C ALA A 183 -5.85 -15.58 -12.66
N ALA A 184 -5.38 -16.73 -12.15
CA ALA A 184 -6.19 -17.61 -11.32
C ALA A 184 -6.63 -16.91 -10.02
N TYR A 185 -5.71 -16.22 -9.32
CA TYR A 185 -6.03 -15.45 -8.12
C TYR A 185 -7.01 -14.31 -8.40
N HIS A 186 -6.89 -13.59 -9.52
CA HIS A 186 -7.87 -12.57 -9.89
C HIS A 186 -9.29 -13.16 -9.94
N ARG A 187 -9.45 -14.31 -10.60
CA ARG A 187 -10.74 -15.02 -10.71
C ARG A 187 -11.32 -15.43 -9.35
N LEU A 188 -10.48 -15.78 -8.37
CA LEU A 188 -10.91 -16.13 -7.02
C LEU A 188 -11.24 -14.88 -6.17
N LEU A 189 -10.41 -13.83 -6.26
CA LEU A 189 -10.59 -12.56 -5.54
C LEU A 189 -11.81 -11.77 -6.03
N THR A 190 -12.16 -11.87 -7.32
CA THR A 190 -13.39 -11.28 -7.88
C THR A 190 -14.56 -12.27 -7.96
N SER A 191 -14.62 -13.23 -7.04
CA SER A 191 -15.72 -14.20 -6.93
C SER A 191 -16.97 -13.55 -6.30
N ASP A 192 -18.16 -13.92 -6.79
CA ASP A 192 -19.44 -13.61 -6.11
C ASP A 192 -19.61 -14.40 -4.80
N ASP A 193 -18.88 -15.52 -4.65
CA ASP A 193 -18.75 -16.28 -3.41
C ASP A 193 -17.67 -15.64 -2.52
N THR A 194 -18.09 -15.11 -1.37
CA THR A 194 -17.23 -14.40 -0.41
C THR A 194 -16.20 -15.30 0.25
N ASP A 195 -16.55 -16.57 0.50
CA ASP A 195 -15.68 -17.47 1.25
C ASP A 195 -14.50 -17.91 0.36
N VAL A 196 -14.75 -18.05 -0.94
CA VAL A 196 -13.70 -18.22 -1.97
C VAL A 196 -12.79 -17.00 -2.04
N ALA A 197 -13.34 -15.78 -2.09
CA ALA A 197 -12.54 -14.55 -2.18
C ALA A 197 -11.69 -14.34 -0.92
N VAL A 198 -12.24 -14.61 0.27
CA VAL A 198 -11.55 -14.55 1.56
C VAL A 198 -10.44 -15.60 1.68
N ALA A 199 -10.71 -16.85 1.27
CA ALA A 199 -9.71 -17.92 1.30
C ALA A 199 -8.51 -17.60 0.37
N ALA A 200 -8.78 -17.06 -0.81
CA ALA A 200 -7.75 -16.58 -1.72
C ALA A 200 -6.97 -15.39 -1.14
N ALA A 201 -7.68 -14.38 -0.62
CA ALA A 201 -7.04 -13.20 -0.04
C ALA A 201 -6.10 -13.52 1.13
N ARG A 202 -6.50 -14.44 2.01
CA ARG A 202 -5.66 -14.91 3.13
C ARG A 202 -4.41 -15.65 2.64
N ALA A 203 -4.52 -16.52 1.64
CA ALA A 203 -3.37 -17.27 1.09
C ALA A 203 -2.38 -16.36 0.35
N TRP A 204 -2.88 -15.41 -0.46
CA TRP A 204 -2.06 -14.40 -1.13
C TRP A 204 -1.32 -13.50 -0.13
N THR A 205 -2.03 -12.98 0.88
CA THR A 205 -1.47 -12.08 1.88
C THR A 205 -0.50 -12.81 2.82
N GLY A 206 -0.80 -14.06 3.19
CA GLY A 206 0.06 -14.90 4.03
C GLY A 206 1.39 -15.28 3.35
N TRP A 207 1.39 -15.49 2.02
CA TRP A 207 2.61 -15.69 1.25
C TRP A 207 3.61 -14.55 1.45
N GLU A 208 3.18 -13.29 1.26
CA GLU A 208 4.09 -12.14 1.44
C GLU A 208 4.50 -11.91 2.90
N GLN A 209 3.60 -12.09 3.85
CA GLN A 209 3.94 -11.94 5.27
C GLN A 209 5.03 -12.93 5.69
N ALA A 210 4.96 -14.18 5.22
CA ALA A 210 5.92 -15.23 5.53
C ALA A 210 7.31 -15.03 4.89
N THR A 211 7.38 -14.42 3.70
CA THR A 211 8.63 -14.27 2.93
C THR A 211 9.29 -12.88 3.02
N SER A 212 8.66 -11.90 3.68
CA SER A 212 9.15 -10.52 3.75
C SER A 212 10.44 -10.28 4.57
N TYR A 213 10.89 -11.24 5.39
CA TYR A 213 12.10 -11.13 6.23
C TYR A 213 13.10 -12.25 5.91
N LEU A 214 14.40 -11.97 6.03
CA LEU A 214 15.46 -12.98 5.82
C LEU A 214 15.33 -14.15 6.80
N ILE A 215 15.07 -13.83 8.07
CA ILE A 215 14.71 -14.81 9.09
C ILE A 215 13.19 -14.69 9.29
N PRO A 216 12.39 -15.69 8.92
CA PRO A 216 10.95 -15.66 9.12
C PRO A 216 10.61 -15.38 10.59
N LYS A 217 9.81 -14.33 10.82
CA LYS A 217 9.33 -14.01 12.16
C LYS A 217 8.20 -14.98 12.50
N PRO A 218 8.26 -15.73 13.61
CA PRO A 218 7.13 -16.54 14.05
C PRO A 218 5.92 -15.64 14.32
N ASP A 219 4.73 -16.16 14.05
CA ASP A 219 3.52 -15.38 13.79
C ASP A 219 3.09 -14.44 14.95
N GLU A 220 3.36 -13.14 14.79
CA GLU A 220 2.85 -12.07 15.66
C GLU A 220 1.43 -11.59 15.24
N ALA A 221 0.91 -12.01 14.08
CA ALA A 221 -0.35 -11.53 13.50
C ALA A 221 -1.61 -12.20 14.08
N ALA A 222 -1.46 -13.34 14.78
CA ALA A 222 -2.52 -14.07 15.49
C ALA A 222 -3.26 -13.26 16.59
N ALA A 223 -2.92 -11.99 16.81
CA ALA A 223 -3.55 -11.09 17.79
C ALA A 223 -4.55 -10.09 17.17
N THR A 224 -4.72 -10.07 15.84
CA THR A 224 -5.72 -9.21 15.17
C THR A 224 -7.13 -9.82 15.27
N LYS A 225 -8.17 -8.99 15.46
CA LYS A 225 -9.56 -9.48 15.40
C LYS A 225 -9.87 -9.99 13.99
N GLU A 226 -10.60 -11.10 13.90
CA GLU A 226 -10.93 -11.80 12.64
C GLU A 226 -11.47 -10.84 11.56
N ASP A 227 -12.52 -10.07 11.84
CA ASP A 227 -13.10 -9.05 10.94
C ASP A 227 -12.08 -8.03 10.40
N ALA A 228 -11.05 -7.72 11.20
CA ALA A 228 -10.05 -6.70 10.90
C ALA A 228 -8.85 -7.26 10.12
N GLY A 229 -8.53 -8.55 10.29
CA GLY A 229 -7.62 -9.29 9.44
C GLY A 229 -8.23 -9.49 8.06
N GLU A 230 -9.44 -10.06 7.99
CA GLU A 230 -10.12 -10.34 6.72
C GLU A 230 -10.33 -9.09 5.83
N ARG A 231 -10.74 -7.96 6.43
CA ARG A 231 -10.83 -6.69 5.69
C ARG A 231 -9.47 -6.17 5.22
N PHE A 232 -8.38 -6.48 5.93
CA PHE A 232 -7.03 -6.17 5.46
C PHE A 232 -6.64 -7.08 4.30
N ASP A 233 -6.75 -8.40 4.45
CA ASP A 233 -6.38 -9.40 3.44
C ASP A 233 -7.11 -9.15 2.11
N LEU A 234 -8.44 -9.01 2.16
CA LEU A 234 -9.27 -8.71 0.99
C LEU A 234 -8.84 -7.42 0.29
N ALA A 235 -8.54 -6.36 1.05
CA ALA A 235 -8.12 -5.09 0.49
C ALA A 235 -6.69 -5.13 -0.07
N PHE A 236 -5.79 -5.86 0.59
CA PHE A 236 -4.40 -6.03 0.17
C PHE A 236 -4.34 -6.84 -1.13
N ALA A 237 -4.76 -8.11 -1.08
CA ALA A 237 -4.68 -9.02 -2.22
C ALA A 237 -5.48 -8.52 -3.44
N SER A 238 -6.70 -7.99 -3.25
CA SER A 238 -7.52 -7.54 -4.39
C SER A 238 -6.99 -6.28 -5.05
N ILE A 239 -6.35 -5.37 -4.30
CA ILE A 239 -5.71 -4.18 -4.90
C ILE A 239 -4.43 -4.59 -5.61
N GLU A 240 -3.56 -5.35 -4.94
CA GLU A 240 -2.28 -5.76 -5.49
C GLU A 240 -2.43 -6.61 -6.76
N ASN A 241 -3.25 -7.66 -6.71
CA ASN A 241 -3.55 -8.51 -7.85
C ASN A 241 -4.15 -7.72 -9.01
N HIS A 242 -5.04 -6.75 -8.75
CA HIS A 242 -5.58 -5.85 -9.77
C HIS A 242 -4.49 -5.03 -10.47
N TYR A 243 -3.51 -4.51 -9.73
CA TYR A 243 -2.38 -3.80 -10.32
C TYR A 243 -1.53 -4.73 -11.20
N PHE A 244 -1.27 -5.97 -10.80
CA PHE A 244 -0.47 -6.91 -11.59
C PHE A 244 -1.19 -7.41 -12.85
N MET A 245 -2.51 -7.65 -12.76
CA MET A 245 -3.38 -7.98 -13.91
C MET A 245 -3.48 -6.86 -14.95
N HIS A 246 -3.05 -5.65 -14.61
CA HIS A 246 -2.96 -4.50 -15.53
C HIS A 246 -1.53 -3.98 -15.72
N HIS A 247 -0.51 -4.80 -15.40
CA HIS A 247 0.92 -4.45 -15.57
C HIS A 247 1.30 -3.11 -14.91
N GLY A 248 0.72 -2.81 -13.74
CA GLY A 248 0.92 -1.55 -13.04
C GLY A 248 0.37 -0.33 -13.77
N PHE A 249 -0.40 -0.50 -14.86
CA PHE A 249 -0.77 0.55 -15.81
C PHE A 249 0.46 1.24 -16.46
N LEU A 250 1.51 0.46 -16.73
CA LEU A 250 2.79 0.87 -17.31
C LEU A 250 3.17 -0.07 -18.48
N ASP A 251 4.10 0.34 -19.35
CA ASP A 251 4.76 -0.60 -20.25
C ASP A 251 5.77 -1.47 -19.47
N ASP A 252 6.03 -2.70 -19.93
CA ASP A 252 7.11 -3.53 -19.37
C ASP A 252 8.47 -2.80 -19.47
N GLY A 253 9.15 -2.70 -18.33
CA GLY A 253 10.44 -2.01 -18.22
C GLY A 253 10.39 -0.48 -18.27
N GLN A 254 9.20 0.16 -18.38
CA GLN A 254 9.04 1.62 -18.48
C GLN A 254 9.87 2.40 -17.45
N LEU A 255 9.80 2.02 -16.17
CA LEU A 255 10.45 2.78 -15.09
C LEU A 255 11.99 2.80 -15.20
N LEU A 256 12.61 1.79 -15.85
CA LEU A 256 14.05 1.83 -16.16
C LEU A 256 14.33 2.60 -17.45
N ARG A 257 13.50 2.40 -18.47
CA ARG A 257 13.64 3.03 -19.80
C ARG A 257 13.55 4.56 -19.72
N ASP A 258 12.64 5.06 -18.90
CA ASP A 258 12.31 6.48 -18.76
C ASP A 258 13.18 7.19 -17.69
N ILE A 259 14.25 6.55 -17.18
CA ILE A 259 15.05 7.03 -16.04
C ILE A 259 15.76 8.37 -16.29
N ASP A 260 16.13 8.66 -17.54
CA ASP A 260 16.77 9.92 -17.96
C ASP A 260 15.95 11.16 -17.55
N ARG A 261 14.63 11.01 -17.39
CA ARG A 261 13.71 12.08 -16.94
C ARG A 261 13.96 12.55 -15.50
N ILE A 262 14.66 11.75 -14.70
CA ILE A 262 14.98 12.01 -13.30
C ILE A 262 16.47 11.80 -12.97
N ALA A 263 17.34 11.63 -13.99
CA ALA A 263 18.75 11.29 -13.78
C ALA A 263 19.52 12.29 -12.92
N ASP A 264 19.17 13.59 -12.99
CA ASP A 264 19.76 14.67 -12.18
C ASP A 264 19.20 14.77 -10.75
N ILE A 265 18.12 14.06 -10.43
CA ILE A 265 17.49 14.12 -9.09
C ILE A 265 18.29 13.23 -8.13
N PRO A 266 18.76 13.74 -6.98
CA PRO A 266 19.47 12.93 -5.99
C PRO A 266 18.60 11.78 -5.46
N ALA A 267 19.18 10.59 -5.33
CA ALA A 267 18.48 9.43 -4.78
C ALA A 267 19.36 8.55 -3.89
N VAL A 268 18.71 7.88 -2.93
CA VAL A 268 19.28 6.75 -2.19
C VAL A 268 18.41 5.53 -2.43
N ILE A 269 19.04 4.39 -2.74
CA ILE A 269 18.42 3.08 -2.91
C ILE A 269 18.93 2.17 -1.81
N VAL A 270 18.04 1.61 -0.98
CA VAL A 270 18.37 0.63 0.06
C VAL A 270 17.77 -0.73 -0.29
N GLN A 271 18.60 -1.75 -0.43
CA GLN A 271 18.17 -3.07 -0.89
C GLN A 271 18.70 -4.20 0.02
N GLY A 272 17.83 -5.12 0.41
CA GLY A 272 18.26 -6.38 1.04
C GLY A 272 18.92 -7.31 0.03
N ARG A 273 20.08 -7.88 0.37
CA ARG A 273 20.78 -8.87 -0.45
C ARG A 273 19.93 -10.10 -0.75
N TYR A 274 19.08 -10.49 0.21
CA TYR A 274 18.19 -11.64 0.16
C TYR A 274 16.72 -11.23 0.10
N ASP A 275 16.43 -10.05 -0.49
CA ASP A 275 15.06 -9.68 -0.85
C ASP A 275 14.52 -10.65 -1.92
N VAL A 276 13.59 -11.51 -1.50
CA VAL A 276 12.92 -12.52 -2.34
C VAL A 276 11.61 -12.01 -2.94
N VAL A 277 11.08 -10.90 -2.43
CA VAL A 277 9.83 -10.24 -2.86
C VAL A 277 10.12 -9.35 -4.07
N CYS A 278 11.16 -8.52 -3.94
CA CYS A 278 11.66 -7.64 -4.99
C CYS A 278 13.16 -7.94 -5.21
N PRO A 279 13.50 -8.90 -6.09
CA PRO A 279 14.87 -9.37 -6.25
C PRO A 279 15.89 -8.24 -6.44
N MET A 280 17.02 -8.34 -5.71
CA MET A 280 18.17 -7.43 -5.75
C MET A 280 18.60 -7.01 -7.18
N ARG A 281 18.34 -7.83 -8.20
CA ARG A 281 18.57 -7.46 -9.60
C ARG A 281 17.87 -6.16 -10.01
N SER A 282 16.64 -5.89 -9.57
CA SER A 282 15.90 -4.67 -9.95
C SER A 282 16.58 -3.41 -9.42
N ALA A 283 17.06 -3.43 -8.17
CA ALA A 283 17.87 -2.34 -7.61
C ALA A 283 19.23 -2.18 -8.32
N TRP A 284 19.87 -3.28 -8.71
CA TRP A 284 21.13 -3.26 -9.45
C TRP A 284 20.98 -2.69 -10.86
N ASP A 285 19.96 -3.12 -11.60
CA ASP A 285 19.62 -2.59 -12.93
C ASP A 285 19.31 -1.08 -12.83
N LEU A 286 18.52 -0.65 -11.83
CA LEU A 286 18.17 0.75 -11.60
C LEU A 286 19.40 1.62 -11.28
N HIS A 287 20.21 1.23 -10.30
CA HIS A 287 21.44 1.96 -9.93
C HIS A 287 22.41 2.09 -11.12
N ARG A 288 22.54 1.04 -11.94
CA ARG A 288 23.37 1.09 -13.15
C ARG A 288 22.87 2.04 -14.23
N ALA A 289 21.58 2.38 -14.23
CA ALA A 289 20.98 3.32 -15.17
C ALA A 289 20.84 4.75 -14.60
N TRP A 290 21.06 4.94 -13.29
CA TRP A 290 20.88 6.22 -12.60
C TRP A 290 22.15 6.62 -11.82
N PRO A 291 23.12 7.30 -12.47
CA PRO A 291 24.42 7.61 -11.86
C PRO A 291 24.38 8.51 -10.61
N ALA A 292 23.29 9.25 -10.40
CA ALA A 292 23.08 10.08 -9.20
C ALA A 292 22.48 9.30 -7.99
N ALA A 293 22.13 8.02 -8.16
CA ALA A 293 21.54 7.20 -7.12
C ALA A 293 22.58 6.40 -6.34
N THR A 294 22.74 6.70 -5.05
CA THR A 294 23.60 5.94 -4.13
C THR A 294 22.93 4.61 -3.75
N LEU A 295 23.55 3.48 -4.07
CA LEU A 295 23.04 2.15 -3.74
C LEU A 295 23.69 1.58 -2.47
N HIS A 296 22.86 1.35 -1.45
CA HIS A 296 23.19 0.61 -0.23
C HIS A 296 22.63 -0.81 -0.35
N VAL A 297 23.49 -1.82 -0.29
CA VAL A 297 23.05 -3.23 -0.24
C VAL A 297 23.33 -3.82 1.13
N VAL A 298 22.27 -4.11 1.87
CA VAL A 298 22.33 -4.70 3.20
C VAL A 298 22.59 -6.19 3.06
N ALA A 299 23.72 -6.66 3.58
CA ALA A 299 24.24 -8.00 3.30
C ALA A 299 23.38 -9.13 3.91
N ASP A 300 22.65 -8.84 4.98
CA ASP A 300 21.97 -9.75 5.89
C ASP A 300 20.51 -9.34 6.13
N ALA A 301 19.81 -8.89 5.08
CA ALA A 301 18.40 -8.51 5.12
C ALA A 301 17.59 -9.05 3.93
N GLY A 302 16.31 -9.31 4.20
CA GLY A 302 15.26 -9.61 3.23
C GLY A 302 14.58 -8.34 2.69
N HIS A 303 13.26 -8.37 2.54
CA HIS A 303 12.51 -7.28 1.92
C HIS A 303 12.18 -6.11 2.89
N ALA A 304 11.74 -6.43 4.10
CA ALA A 304 11.03 -5.50 4.98
C ALA A 304 11.86 -4.27 5.40
N SER A 305 11.21 -3.09 5.45
CA SER A 305 11.82 -1.84 5.92
C SER A 305 12.25 -1.85 7.39
N PHE A 306 11.81 -2.85 8.17
CA PHE A 306 12.17 -3.05 9.57
C PHE A 306 13.31 -4.07 9.78
N GLU A 307 13.93 -4.57 8.72
CA GLU A 307 15.22 -5.26 8.82
C GLU A 307 16.29 -4.28 9.36
N PRO A 308 17.11 -4.63 10.37
CA PRO A 308 17.92 -3.65 11.09
C PRO A 308 18.86 -2.80 10.21
N GLY A 309 19.55 -3.42 9.24
CA GLY A 309 20.42 -2.70 8.31
C GLY A 309 19.67 -1.87 7.26
N ILE A 310 18.43 -2.25 6.92
CA ILE A 310 17.58 -1.46 6.01
C ILE A 310 17.08 -0.22 6.76
N ALA A 311 16.54 -0.39 7.96
CA ALA A 311 16.08 0.71 8.81
C ALA A 311 17.22 1.72 9.10
N HIS A 312 18.44 1.24 9.34
CA HIS A 312 19.64 2.07 9.53
C HIS A 312 19.90 3.00 8.34
N HIS A 313 20.05 2.47 7.13
CA HIS A 313 20.35 3.30 5.95
C HIS A 313 19.18 4.18 5.50
N LEU A 314 17.93 3.79 5.80
CA LEU A 314 16.77 4.67 5.56
C LEU A 314 16.80 5.91 6.45
N VAL A 315 17.17 5.76 7.74
CA VAL A 315 17.33 6.90 8.67
C VAL A 315 18.52 7.77 8.25
N GLU A 316 19.67 7.18 7.92
CA GLU A 316 20.83 7.93 7.39
C GLU A 316 20.49 8.74 6.14
N ALA A 317 19.68 8.17 5.23
CA ALA A 317 19.22 8.85 4.03
C ALA A 317 18.30 10.03 4.36
N THR A 318 17.31 9.86 5.24
CA THR A 318 16.40 10.96 5.61
C THR A 318 17.12 12.08 6.35
N ASP A 319 18.01 11.74 7.28
CA ASP A 319 18.79 12.72 8.04
C ASP A 319 19.77 13.47 7.10
N GLY A 320 20.49 12.75 6.24
CA GLY A 320 21.45 13.31 5.28
C GLY A 320 20.84 14.13 4.13
N PHE A 321 19.52 14.08 3.96
CA PHE A 321 18.76 14.99 3.10
C PHE A 321 18.13 16.16 3.87
N ALA A 322 17.81 16.01 5.16
CA ALA A 322 17.21 17.06 5.98
C ALA A 322 18.17 18.24 6.27
N ASP A 323 19.48 18.02 6.20
CA ASP A 323 20.54 19.01 6.42
C ASP A 323 20.98 19.79 5.14
N ARG A 324 20.22 19.73 4.04
CA ARG A 324 20.55 20.35 2.74
C ARG A 324 19.87 21.70 2.45
#